data_AF-A0A8T4MWG0-F1
#
_entry.id   AF-A0A8T4MWG0-F1
#
_cell.length_a   1.000
_cell.length_b   1.000
_cell.length_c   1.000
_cell.angle_alpha   90.00
_cell.angle_beta   90.00
_cell.angle_gamma   90.00
#
_symmetry.space_group_name_H-M   'P 1'
#
loop_
_entity.id
_entity.type
_entity.pdbx_description
1 polymer ?
#
loop_
_entity_poly.entity_id
_entity_poly.type
_entity_poly.pdbx_seq_one_letter_code
_entity_poly.pdbx_strand_id
1 'polypeptide(L)'
;MDEPVKLIQEKTGKETLVDTLGMVSYALVVGAGIDYSAGLDAMGIVSARAYGTAINIPTGGPYGKWRNFVYKKTKTTDQSSKLKKYVAELLSFNSFQVPLYATVVAVGSLASNLLANGEFKIDFNKVSTGAQHLAMASPLIGPTLGLYTEGLRRLFGLKSAPRKARESLEDKL
;
A
#
# COMPACT_ATOMS: atom_id res chain seq x y z
N MET A 1 -20.68 -24.41 -23.79
CA MET A 1 -20.68 -23.11 -24.48
C MET A 1 -20.66 -22.07 -23.39
N ASP A 2 -19.45 -21.66 -23.02
CA ASP A 2 -19.19 -20.74 -21.90
C ASP A 2 -19.64 -19.34 -22.27
N GLU A 3 -20.61 -18.81 -21.54
CA GLU A 3 -20.94 -17.39 -21.56
C GLU A 3 -19.70 -16.59 -21.16
N PRO A 4 -19.39 -15.47 -21.84
CA PRO A 4 -18.29 -14.64 -21.43
C PRO A 4 -18.66 -13.99 -20.10
N VAL A 5 -17.92 -14.34 -19.06
CA VAL A 5 -17.85 -13.60 -17.80
C VAL A 5 -17.73 -12.12 -18.16
N LYS A 6 -18.83 -11.37 -18.02
CA LYS A 6 -18.81 -9.90 -18.04
C LYS A 6 -18.08 -9.48 -16.78
N LEU A 7 -16.74 -9.56 -16.84
CA LEU A 7 -15.86 -8.87 -15.93
C LEU A 7 -16.34 -7.42 -15.92
N ILE A 8 -16.78 -6.98 -14.74
CA ILE A 8 -17.07 -5.59 -14.43
C ILE A 8 -15.78 -4.81 -14.76
N GLN A 9 -15.65 -4.36 -16.01
CA GLN A 9 -14.62 -3.43 -16.45
C GLN A 9 -15.03 -2.05 -15.89
N GLU A 10 -14.93 -1.89 -14.57
CA GLU A 10 -14.45 -0.61 -14.08
C GLU A 10 -13.14 -0.36 -14.83
N LYS A 11 -13.02 0.76 -15.58
CA LYS A 11 -11.83 1.04 -16.39
C LYS A 11 -10.60 0.85 -15.51
N THR A 12 -9.87 -0.25 -15.70
CA THR A 12 -8.82 -0.72 -14.80
C THR A 12 -7.75 0.36 -14.56
N GLY A 13 -7.58 1.26 -15.55
CA GLY A 13 -6.73 2.45 -15.44
C GLY A 13 -7.24 3.51 -14.46
N LYS A 14 -8.54 3.82 -14.41
CA LYS A 14 -9.09 4.84 -13.49
C LYS A 14 -8.92 4.42 -12.04
N GLU A 15 -9.20 3.16 -11.71
CA GLU A 15 -8.97 2.64 -10.35
C GLU A 15 -7.48 2.69 -9.98
N THR A 16 -6.62 2.20 -10.86
CA THR A 16 -5.16 2.24 -10.66
C THR A 16 -4.68 3.67 -10.38
N LEU A 17 -5.17 4.66 -11.13
CA LEU A 17 -4.84 6.07 -10.92
C LEU A 17 -5.33 6.61 -9.57
N VAL A 18 -6.57 6.28 -9.17
CA VAL A 18 -7.13 6.72 -7.88
C VAL A 18 -6.41 6.05 -6.71
N ASP A 19 -6.00 4.79 -6.85
CA ASP A 19 -5.22 4.08 -5.83
C ASP A 19 -3.82 4.65 -5.70
N THR A 20 -3.15 4.93 -6.81
CA THR A 20 -1.85 5.62 -6.82
C THR A 20 -1.97 7.02 -6.22
N LEU A 21 -2.98 7.79 -6.63
CA LEU A 21 -3.23 9.12 -6.06
C LEU A 21 -3.42 9.03 -4.56
N GLY A 22 -4.24 8.09 -4.07
CA GLY A 22 -4.49 7.92 -2.66
C GLY A 22 -3.27 7.51 -1.86
N MET A 23 -2.43 6.62 -2.41
CA MET A 23 -1.18 6.24 -1.76
C MET A 23 -0.19 7.41 -1.70
N VAL A 24 -0.03 8.16 -2.80
CA VAL A 24 0.87 9.31 -2.87
C VAL A 24 0.39 10.45 -1.95
N SER A 25 -0.86 10.89 -2.07
CA SER A 25 -1.37 12.01 -1.29
C SER A 25 -1.41 11.70 0.22
N TYR A 26 -1.76 10.46 0.59
CA TYR A 26 -1.67 10.00 1.97
C TYR A 26 -0.23 10.06 2.49
N ALA A 27 0.72 9.52 1.72
CA ALA A 27 2.12 9.51 2.11
C ALA A 27 2.75 10.92 2.17
N LEU A 28 2.27 11.86 1.35
CA LEU A 28 2.71 13.25 1.42
C LEU A 28 2.21 13.92 2.70
N VAL A 29 0.94 13.74 3.07
CA VAL A 29 0.37 14.40 4.26
C VAL A 29 0.76 13.70 5.55
N VAL A 30 0.37 12.43 5.70
CA VAL A 30 0.62 11.68 6.94
C VAL A 30 2.10 11.37 7.09
N GLY A 31 2.76 11.02 6.00
CA GLY A 31 4.20 10.73 6.03
C GLY A 31 5.05 11.95 6.33
N ALA A 32 4.74 13.14 5.80
CA ALA A 32 5.45 14.36 6.20
C ALA A 32 5.21 14.71 7.67
N GLY A 33 4.00 14.47 8.19
CA GLY A 33 3.71 14.64 9.63
C GLY A 33 4.53 13.69 10.51
N ILE A 34 4.72 12.43 10.08
CA ILE A 34 5.59 11.47 10.75
C ILE A 34 7.06 11.92 10.68
N ASP A 35 7.53 12.34 9.50
CA ASP A 35 8.91 12.80 9.30
C ASP A 35 9.21 14.03 10.19
N TYR A 36 8.28 14.99 10.26
CA TYR A 36 8.37 16.14 11.15
C TYR A 36 8.41 15.73 12.62
N SER A 37 7.54 14.79 13.04
CA SER A 37 7.51 14.27 14.41
C SER A 37 8.77 13.48 14.76
N ALA A 38 9.45 12.90 13.76
CA ALA A 38 10.74 12.24 13.91
C ALA A 38 11.92 13.22 13.92
N GLY A 39 11.68 14.52 13.79
CA GLY A 39 12.70 15.57 13.88
C GLY A 39 13.46 15.84 12.59
N LEU A 40 12.94 15.40 11.43
CA LEU A 40 13.54 15.76 10.14
C LEU A 40 13.35 17.26 9.87
N ASP A 41 14.39 17.90 9.35
CA ASP A 41 14.34 19.28 8.87
C ASP A 41 13.54 19.37 7.55
N ALA A 42 13.25 20.59 7.10
CA ALA A 42 12.44 20.80 5.90
C ALA A 42 13.02 20.10 4.66
N MET A 43 14.33 20.17 4.45
CA MET A 43 14.99 19.51 3.32
C MET A 43 15.00 17.99 3.46
N GLY A 44 15.17 17.46 4.67
CA GLY A 44 15.05 16.04 4.96
C GLY A 44 13.65 15.52 4.66
N ILE A 45 12.60 16.22 5.08
CA ILE A 45 11.21 15.86 4.78
C ILE A 45 10.96 15.87 3.26
N VAL A 46 11.35 16.94 2.57
CA VAL A 46 11.18 17.03 1.10
C VAL A 46 11.89 15.89 0.40
N SER A 47 13.12 15.56 0.81
CA SER A 47 13.91 14.47 0.23
C SER A 47 13.27 13.10 0.48
N ALA A 48 12.83 12.82 1.71
CA ALA A 48 12.16 11.60 2.08
C ALA A 48 10.84 11.41 1.31
N ARG A 49 10.04 12.49 1.18
CA ARG A 49 8.80 12.48 0.43
C ARG A 49 9.01 12.35 -1.07
N ALA A 50 10.04 12.98 -1.63
CA ALA A 50 10.38 12.84 -3.05
C ALA A 50 10.75 11.39 -3.38
N TYR A 51 11.63 10.79 -2.59
CA TYR A 51 12.01 9.38 -2.73
C TYR A 51 10.81 8.44 -2.55
N GLY A 52 10.06 8.63 -1.47
CA GLY A 52 8.85 7.85 -1.21
C GLY A 52 7.82 7.97 -2.34
N THR A 53 7.63 9.16 -2.89
CA THR A 53 6.73 9.39 -4.04
C THR A 53 7.19 8.66 -5.28
N ALA A 54 8.50 8.68 -5.58
CA ALA A 54 9.07 7.94 -6.71
C ALA A 54 8.81 6.43 -6.62
N ILE A 55 8.78 5.86 -5.41
CA ILE A 55 8.39 4.46 -5.18
C ILE A 55 6.87 4.28 -5.19
N ASN A 56 6.10 5.22 -4.66
CA ASN A 56 4.65 5.11 -4.52
C ASN A 56 3.90 5.20 -5.85
N ILE A 57 4.40 5.99 -6.81
CA ILE A 57 3.80 6.13 -8.14
C ILE A 57 3.64 4.76 -8.84
N PRO A 58 4.71 3.96 -9.02
CA PRO A 58 4.60 2.66 -9.68
C PRO A 58 3.93 1.58 -8.81
N THR A 59 3.87 1.75 -7.48
CA THR A 59 3.40 0.69 -6.56
C THR A 59 1.97 0.88 -6.05
N GLY A 60 1.40 2.08 -6.13
CA GLY A 60 0.06 2.35 -5.61
C GLY A 60 -1.06 1.56 -6.29
N GLY A 61 -1.07 1.52 -7.62
CA GLY A 61 -1.99 0.68 -8.39
C GLY A 61 -1.86 -0.81 -8.08
N PRO A 62 -0.64 -1.40 -8.15
CA PRO A 62 -0.40 -2.78 -7.72
C PRO A 62 -0.87 -3.06 -6.29
N TYR A 63 -0.62 -2.15 -5.34
CA TYR A 63 -1.09 -2.28 -3.97
C TYR A 63 -2.62 -2.28 -3.87
N GLY A 64 -3.31 -1.40 -4.60
CA GLY A 64 -4.78 -1.39 -4.67
C GLY A 64 -5.38 -2.70 -5.19
N LYS A 65 -4.76 -3.31 -6.21
CA LYS A 65 -5.13 -4.64 -6.72
C LYS A 65 -4.87 -5.73 -5.68
N TRP A 66 -3.72 -5.69 -5.00
CA TRP A 66 -3.39 -6.64 -3.94
C TRP A 66 -4.38 -6.57 -2.77
N ARG A 67 -4.73 -5.36 -2.35
CA ARG A 67 -5.74 -5.11 -1.31
C ARG A 67 -7.08 -5.69 -1.71
N ASN A 68 -7.55 -5.48 -2.94
CA ASN A 68 -8.78 -6.10 -3.45
C ASN A 68 -8.71 -7.65 -3.40
N PHE A 69 -7.56 -8.23 -3.76
CA PHE A 69 -7.33 -9.67 -3.70
C PHE A 69 -7.42 -10.21 -2.26
N VAL A 70 -6.78 -9.55 -1.28
CA VAL A 70 -6.81 -9.97 0.13
C VAL A 70 -8.24 -9.92 0.68
N TYR A 71 -8.99 -8.85 0.38
CA TYR A 71 -10.41 -8.74 0.78
C TYR A 71 -11.25 -9.89 0.21
N LYS A 72 -11.06 -10.23 -1.07
CA LYS A 72 -11.73 -11.37 -1.72
C LYS A 72 -11.30 -12.71 -1.10
N LYS A 73 -10.00 -12.92 -0.89
CA LYS A 73 -9.43 -14.16 -0.35
C LYS A 73 -9.88 -14.43 1.09
N THR A 74 -9.99 -13.39 1.91
CA THR A 74 -10.46 -13.45 3.31
C THR A 74 -11.99 -13.43 3.44
N LYS A 75 -12.72 -13.35 2.32
CA LYS A 75 -14.17 -13.17 2.27
C LYS A 75 -14.63 -12.01 3.18
N THR A 76 -13.88 -10.92 3.15
CA THR A 76 -14.17 -9.73 3.95
C THR A 76 -15.00 -8.78 3.10
N THR A 77 -16.24 -8.56 3.51
CA THR A 77 -17.25 -7.80 2.75
C THR A 77 -17.62 -6.50 3.46
N ASP A 78 -18.46 -5.69 2.82
CA ASP A 78 -19.04 -4.49 3.43
C ASP A 78 -19.96 -4.80 4.62
N GLN A 79 -20.52 -6.01 4.68
CA GLN A 79 -21.30 -6.52 5.81
C GLN A 79 -20.43 -7.11 6.95
N SER A 80 -19.13 -7.30 6.73
CA SER A 80 -18.22 -7.84 7.76
C SER A 80 -18.00 -6.85 8.91
N SER A 81 -17.69 -7.38 10.09
CA SER A 81 -17.38 -6.58 11.29
C SER A 81 -16.19 -5.64 11.07
N LYS A 82 -16.14 -4.54 11.83
CA LYS A 82 -15.04 -3.56 11.76
C LYS A 82 -13.68 -4.22 12.02
N LEU A 83 -13.63 -5.16 12.98
CA LEU A 83 -12.43 -5.92 13.29
C LEU A 83 -11.96 -6.78 12.09
N LYS A 84 -12.87 -7.47 11.40
CA LYS A 84 -12.51 -8.29 10.24
C LYS A 84 -11.94 -7.44 9.10
N LYS A 85 -12.53 -6.27 8.84
CA LYS A 85 -12.01 -5.29 7.86
C LYS A 85 -10.64 -4.76 8.28
N TYR A 86 -10.48 -4.41 9.55
CA TYR A 86 -9.21 -3.94 10.11
C TYR A 86 -8.09 -5.00 9.95
N VAL A 87 -8.38 -6.27 10.24
CA VAL A 87 -7.43 -7.36 10.03
C VAL A 87 -7.11 -7.55 8.55
N ALA A 88 -8.11 -7.45 7.65
CA ALA A 88 -7.87 -7.51 6.21
C ALA A 88 -6.99 -6.35 5.70
N GLU A 89 -7.13 -5.14 6.25
CA GLU A 89 -6.24 -4.01 5.97
C GLU A 89 -4.81 -4.30 6.42
N LEU A 90 -4.65 -4.76 7.66
CA LEU A 90 -3.34 -5.11 8.20
C LEU A 90 -2.66 -6.20 7.39
N LEU A 91 -3.39 -7.25 7.02
CA LEU A 91 -2.89 -8.31 6.16
C LEU A 91 -2.48 -7.76 4.80
N SER A 92 -3.31 -6.92 4.17
CA SER A 92 -3.01 -6.30 2.88
C SER A 92 -1.74 -5.45 2.94
N PHE A 93 -1.63 -4.61 3.97
CA PHE A 93 -0.48 -3.73 4.18
C PHE A 93 0.78 -4.55 4.46
N ASN A 94 0.77 -5.43 5.46
CA ASN A 94 1.97 -6.16 5.88
C ASN A 94 2.44 -7.19 4.84
N SER A 95 1.55 -7.77 4.03
CA SER A 95 1.95 -8.71 2.97
C SER A 95 2.45 -8.03 1.69
N PHE A 96 2.35 -6.70 1.57
CA PHE A 96 2.79 -5.97 0.38
C PHE A 96 3.81 -4.87 0.71
N GLN A 97 3.45 -3.94 1.59
CA GLN A 97 4.25 -2.76 1.91
C GLN A 97 5.50 -3.11 2.70
N VAL A 98 5.43 -4.05 3.63
CA VAL A 98 6.62 -4.44 4.42
C VAL A 98 7.67 -5.15 3.56
N PRO A 99 7.33 -6.14 2.71
CA PRO A 99 8.27 -6.71 1.75
C PRO A 99 8.81 -5.68 0.75
N LEU A 100 7.95 -4.81 0.21
CA LEU A 100 8.37 -3.74 -0.70
C LEU A 100 9.40 -2.82 -0.03
N TYR A 101 9.13 -2.38 1.20
CA TYR A 101 10.04 -1.55 1.97
C TYR A 101 11.37 -2.28 2.25
N ALA A 102 11.33 -3.56 2.62
CA ALA A 102 12.54 -4.35 2.81
C ALA A 102 13.40 -4.42 1.52
N THR A 103 12.76 -4.61 0.36
CA THR A 103 13.45 -4.57 -0.94
C THR A 103 14.07 -3.20 -1.22
N VAL A 104 13.33 -2.12 -0.96
CA VAL A 104 13.82 -0.75 -1.14
C VAL A 104 15.05 -0.47 -0.27
N VAL A 105 15.01 -0.86 1.01
CA VAL A 105 16.15 -0.73 1.92
C VAL A 105 17.33 -1.61 1.50
N ALA A 106 17.07 -2.83 1.01
CA ALA A 106 18.12 -3.74 0.54
C ALA A 106 18.87 -3.16 -0.66
N VAL A 107 18.12 -2.66 -1.66
CA VAL A 107 18.69 -2.00 -2.84
C VAL A 107 19.42 -0.71 -2.45
N GLY A 108 18.84 0.10 -1.57
CA GLY A 108 19.49 1.32 -1.07
C GLY A 108 20.79 1.03 -0.32
N SER A 109 20.81 0.00 0.52
CA SER A 109 22.03 -0.44 1.22
C SER A 109 23.08 -0.94 0.24
N LEU A 110 22.69 -1.73 -0.76
CA LEU A 110 23.60 -2.24 -1.77
C LEU A 110 24.24 -1.09 -2.57
N ALA A 111 23.42 -0.15 -3.04
CA ALA A 111 23.88 1.01 -3.78
C ALA A 111 24.83 1.87 -2.93
N SER A 112 24.51 2.11 -1.66
CA SER A 112 25.36 2.87 -0.74
C SER A 112 26.72 2.20 -0.51
N ASN A 113 26.77 0.88 -0.31
CA ASN A 113 28.01 0.15 -0.07
C ASN A 113 28.88 0.07 -1.34
N LEU A 114 28.24 -0.09 -2.51
CA LEU A 114 28.94 -0.11 -3.78
C LEU A 114 29.57 1.25 -4.10
N LEU A 115 28.86 2.35 -3.84
CA LEU A 115 29.36 3.71 -4.09
C LEU A 115 30.43 4.16 -3.08
N ALA A 116 30.29 3.78 -1.80
CA ALA A 116 31.22 4.20 -0.77
C ALA A 116 32.51 3.38 -0.77
N ASN A 117 32.40 2.06 -0.91
CA ASN A 117 33.50 1.12 -0.64
C ASN A 117 33.77 0.15 -1.81
N GLY A 118 32.98 0.18 -2.89
CA GLY A 118 33.10 -0.79 -3.99
C GLY A 118 32.56 -2.19 -3.68
N GLU A 119 31.85 -2.36 -2.56
CA GLU A 119 31.40 -3.67 -2.09
C GLU A 119 29.97 -4.00 -2.52
N PHE A 120 29.78 -5.18 -3.13
CA PHE A 120 28.45 -5.73 -3.41
C PHE A 120 27.90 -6.44 -2.17
N LYS A 121 27.48 -5.66 -1.16
CA LYS A 121 26.99 -6.17 0.13
C LYS A 121 25.68 -5.52 0.55
N ILE A 122 24.70 -6.34 0.95
CA ILE A 122 23.44 -5.89 1.54
C ILE A 122 23.57 -5.91 3.07
N ASP A 123 23.22 -4.81 3.73
CA ASP A 123 23.10 -4.75 5.18
C ASP A 123 21.74 -5.30 5.62
N PHE A 124 21.72 -6.59 5.93
CA PHE A 124 20.52 -7.27 6.41
C PHE A 124 20.01 -6.73 7.76
N ASN A 125 20.87 -6.10 8.58
CA ASN A 125 20.43 -5.50 9.84
C ASN A 125 19.57 -4.26 9.56
N LYS A 126 19.97 -3.41 8.61
CA LYS A 126 19.15 -2.27 8.17
C LYS A 126 17.82 -2.72 7.57
N VAL A 127 17.85 -3.75 6.71
CA VAL A 127 16.65 -4.30 6.07
C VAL A 127 15.68 -4.84 7.11
N SER A 128 16.16 -5.71 8.02
CA SER A 128 15.34 -6.32 9.06
C SER A 128 14.76 -5.28 10.02
N THR A 129 15.63 -4.40 10.55
CA THR A 129 15.22 -3.35 11.49
C THR A 129 14.17 -2.44 10.85
N GLY A 130 14.40 -1.98 9.63
CA GLY A 130 13.46 -1.14 8.92
C GLY A 130 12.11 -1.82 8.69
N ALA A 131 12.11 -3.08 8.24
CA ALA A 131 10.89 -3.85 8.03
C ALA A 131 10.09 -4.06 9.32
N GLN A 132 10.77 -4.33 10.43
CA GLN A 132 10.15 -4.47 11.75
C GLN A 132 9.50 -3.17 12.22
N HIS A 133 10.19 -2.03 12.10
CA HIS A 133 9.64 -0.73 12.49
C HIS A 133 8.38 -0.40 11.67
N LEU A 134 8.40 -0.66 10.37
CA LEU A 134 7.21 -0.46 9.53
C LEU A 134 6.06 -1.40 9.93
N ALA A 135 6.36 -2.68 10.20
CA ALA A 135 5.37 -3.64 10.67
C ALA A 135 4.77 -3.22 12.03
N MET A 136 5.56 -2.69 12.95
CA MET A 136 5.11 -2.16 14.24
C MET A 136 4.24 -0.92 14.09
N ALA A 137 4.53 -0.06 13.12
CA ALA A 137 3.71 1.12 12.80
C ALA A 137 2.43 0.77 11.99
N SER A 138 2.39 -0.41 11.36
CA SER A 138 1.29 -0.83 10.47
C SER A 138 -0.11 -0.82 11.09
N PRO A 139 -0.35 -1.12 12.39
CA PRO A 139 -1.69 -1.05 13.00
C PRO A 139 -2.29 0.35 12.95
N LEU A 140 -1.46 1.39 12.88
CA LEU A 140 -1.91 2.76 12.69
C LEU A 140 -1.99 3.08 11.19
N ILE A 141 -0.91 2.85 10.44
CA ILE A 141 -0.78 3.31 9.04
C ILE A 141 -1.68 2.54 8.09
N GLY A 142 -1.73 1.21 8.19
CA GLY A 142 -2.48 0.36 7.25
C GLY A 142 -3.98 0.67 7.22
N PRO A 143 -4.67 0.64 8.37
CA PRO A 143 -6.10 0.93 8.45
C PRO A 143 -6.46 2.37 8.05
N THR A 144 -5.64 3.36 8.42
CA THR A 144 -5.88 4.77 8.07
C THR A 144 -5.66 5.04 6.59
N LEU A 145 -4.63 4.44 5.97
CA LEU A 145 -4.44 4.43 4.51
C LEU A 145 -5.61 3.73 3.81
N GLY A 146 -6.06 2.59 4.32
CA GLY A 146 -7.22 1.87 3.81
C GLY A 146 -8.47 2.74 3.81
N LEU A 147 -8.81 3.37 4.94
CA LEU A 147 -9.94 4.30 5.04
C LEU A 147 -9.81 5.48 4.08
N TYR A 148 -8.62 6.06 3.96
CA TYR A 148 -8.36 7.20 3.08
C TYR A 148 -8.55 6.84 1.60
N THR A 149 -7.96 5.72 1.16
CA THR A 149 -8.09 5.23 -0.22
C THR A 149 -9.52 4.83 -0.55
N GLU A 150 -10.28 4.28 0.41
CA GLU A 150 -11.71 4.03 0.24
C GLU A 150 -12.53 5.32 0.11
N GLY A 151 -12.20 6.35 0.90
CA GLY A 151 -12.78 7.68 0.77
C GLY A 151 -12.57 8.23 -0.64
N LEU A 152 -11.33 8.16 -1.15
CA LEU A 152 -11.02 8.60 -2.50
C LEU A 152 -11.74 7.79 -3.57
N ARG A 153 -11.75 6.45 -3.49
CA ARG A 153 -12.51 5.60 -4.41
C ARG A 153 -13.98 6.04 -4.48
N ARG A 154 -14.62 6.28 -3.34
CA ARG A 154 -16.01 6.77 -3.28
C ARG A 154 -16.18 8.14 -3.93
N LEU A 155 -15.27 9.09 -3.68
CA LEU A 155 -15.29 10.42 -4.32
C LEU A 155 -15.21 10.32 -5.85
N PHE A 156 -14.48 9.34 -6.38
CA PHE A 156 -14.37 9.09 -7.82
C PHE A 156 -15.44 8.13 -8.38
N GLY A 157 -16.43 7.73 -7.57
CA GLY A 157 -17.50 6.81 -7.97
C GLY A 157 -17.04 5.36 -8.18
N LEU A 158 -15.92 4.97 -7.59
CA LEU A 158 -15.37 3.62 -7.65
C LEU A 158 -15.85 2.76 -6.49
N LYS A 159 -15.96 1.45 -6.74
CA LYS A 159 -16.36 0.48 -5.71
C LYS A 159 -15.25 0.26 -4.68
N SER A 160 -15.64 0.17 -3.41
CA SER A 160 -14.75 -0.17 -2.32
C SER A 160 -14.23 -1.62 -2.40
N ALA A 161 -13.03 -1.89 -1.88
CA ALA A 161 -12.51 -3.27 -1.79
C ALA A 161 -13.51 -4.27 -1.13
N PRO A 162 -14.13 -3.96 0.03
CA PRO A 162 -15.12 -4.84 0.64
C PRO A 162 -16.39 -5.06 -0.21
N ARG A 163 -16.87 -4.03 -0.94
CA ARG A 163 -18.01 -4.17 -1.86
C ARG A 163 -17.68 -5.07 -3.05
N LYS A 164 -16.49 -4.90 -3.63
CA LYS A 164 -16.01 -5.77 -4.72
C LYS A 164 -15.88 -7.23 -4.27
N ALA A 165 -15.43 -7.45 -3.05
CA ALA A 165 -15.36 -8.79 -2.49
C ALA A 165 -16.75 -9.43 -2.32
N ARG A 166 -17.77 -8.66 -1.92
CA ARG A 166 -19.16 -9.16 -1.83
C ARG A 166 -19.71 -9.55 -3.20
N GLU A 167 -19.67 -8.64 -4.17
CA GLU A 167 -20.22 -8.88 -5.52
C GLU A 167 -19.53 -10.10 -6.16
N SER A 168 -18.21 -10.23 -6.00
CA SER A 168 -17.48 -11.41 -6.50
C SER A 168 -17.84 -12.74 -5.82
N LEU A 169 -18.46 -12.72 -4.64
CA LEU A 169 -18.96 -13.92 -3.95
C LEU A 169 -20.40 -14.23 -4.36
N GLU A 170 -21.21 -13.19 -4.61
CA GLU A 170 -22.58 -13.30 -5.12
C GLU A 170 -22.60 -13.86 -6.56
N ASP A 171 -21.67 -13.42 -7.43
CA ASP A 171 -21.54 -13.93 -8.81
C ASP A 171 -21.14 -15.42 -8.90
N LYS A 172 -20.83 -16.07 -7.78
CA LYS A 172 -20.39 -17.49 -7.72
C LYS A 172 -21.46 -18.42 -7.17
N LEU A 173 -22.61 -17.89 -6.76
CA LEU A 173 -23.77 -18.63 -6.24
C LEU A 173 -24.83 -18.75 -7.34
#